data_AF-A0A3B0TF95-F1
#
_entry.id   AF-A0A3B0TF95-F1
#
_cell.length_a   1.000
_cell.length_b   1.000
_cell.length_c   1.000
_cell.angle_alpha   90.00
_cell.angle_beta   90.00
_cell.angle_gamma   90.00
#
_symmetry.space_group_name_H-M   'P 1'
#
loop_
_entity.id
_entity.type
_entity.pdbx_description
1 polymer ?
#
loop_
_entity_poly.entity_id
_entity_poly.type
_entity_poly.pdbx_seq_one_letter_code
_entity_poly.pdbx_strand_id
1 'polypeptide(L)'
;MNKFSFRRYFDLPMSCGWLECAGNHPFALFKESPVRMDKQEIAKLQQFLRQKFTNDQIDVRARPRKSDSCEVYQGDEFIGVLYLDDEDGDRSYMFQMAILDIDLEELE
;
A
#
# COMPACT_ATOMS: atom_id res chain seq x y z
N MET A 1 32.36 -36.16 -33.23
CA MET A 1 31.85 -36.75 -34.49
C MET A 1 30.68 -37.66 -34.15
N ASN A 2 29.56 -37.58 -34.88
CA ASN A 2 28.34 -38.36 -34.59
C ASN A 2 28.54 -39.88 -34.65
N LYS A 3 27.90 -40.61 -33.73
CA LYS A 3 27.17 -41.86 -34.04
C LYS A 3 25.91 -41.99 -33.16
N PHE A 4 24.76 -41.69 -33.76
CA PHE A 4 23.47 -42.20 -33.27
C PHE A 4 23.43 -43.72 -33.47
N SER A 5 22.87 -44.45 -32.50
CA SER A 5 22.32 -45.79 -32.72
C SER A 5 21.08 -45.97 -31.82
N PHE A 6 20.17 -46.84 -32.23
CA PHE A 6 18.74 -46.78 -31.91
C PHE A 6 18.20 -48.17 -31.59
N ARG A 7 17.19 -48.28 -30.69
CA ARG A 7 16.54 -49.55 -30.24
C ARG A 7 17.52 -50.47 -29.44
N ARG A 8 17.17 -51.33 -28.47
CA ARG A 8 15.94 -51.89 -27.85
C ARG A 8 16.17 -51.95 -26.30
N TYR A 9 15.23 -52.20 -25.36
CA TYR A 9 13.76 -52.33 -25.37
C TYR A 9 13.14 -52.04 -23.97
N PHE A 10 11.83 -52.24 -23.87
CA PHE A 10 11.01 -52.60 -22.71
C PHE A 10 11.68 -53.56 -21.69
N ASP A 11 11.72 -53.16 -20.41
CA ASP A 11 11.26 -53.96 -19.27
C ASP A 11 11.17 -53.06 -18.02
N LEU A 12 9.95 -52.68 -17.63
CA LEU A 12 9.64 -52.04 -16.36
C LEU A 12 8.48 -52.82 -15.72
N PRO A 13 8.70 -53.52 -14.59
CA PRO A 13 7.61 -54.18 -13.89
C PRO A 13 6.65 -53.14 -13.31
N MET A 14 5.36 -53.50 -13.31
CA MET A 14 4.26 -52.69 -12.82
C MET A 14 4.35 -52.39 -11.31
N SER A 15 3.44 -51.52 -10.86
CA SER A 15 3.00 -51.33 -9.46
C SER A 15 3.85 -50.49 -8.51
N CYS A 16 4.05 -49.22 -8.87
CA CYS A 16 3.89 -48.13 -7.89
C CYS A 16 2.58 -47.41 -8.18
N GLY A 17 1.48 -47.91 -7.60
CA GLY A 17 0.17 -47.28 -7.69
C GLY A 17 0.07 -46.09 -6.74
N TRP A 18 0.41 -44.90 -7.23
CA TRP A 18 0.04 -43.59 -6.65
C TRP A 18 -0.18 -42.61 -7.80
N LEU A 19 -1.33 -42.74 -8.45
CA LEU A 19 -1.86 -41.79 -9.44
C LEU A 19 -2.82 -40.84 -8.72
N GLU A 20 -2.87 -39.58 -9.15
CA GLU A 20 -3.91 -38.58 -8.79
C GLU A 20 -3.99 -38.15 -7.29
N CYS A 21 -3.99 -36.87 -6.89
CA CYS A 21 -3.92 -35.60 -7.62
C CYS A 21 -3.03 -34.61 -6.84
N ALA A 22 -1.85 -34.27 -7.37
CA ALA A 22 -1.17 -33.04 -6.99
C ALA A 22 -1.90 -31.85 -7.65
N GLY A 23 -3.10 -31.55 -7.14
CA GLY A 23 -3.91 -30.43 -7.59
C GLY A 23 -3.13 -29.15 -7.41
N ASN A 24 -2.70 -28.56 -8.53
CA ASN A 24 -2.01 -27.29 -8.61
C ASN A 24 -2.87 -26.20 -7.97
N HIS A 25 -2.72 -26.00 -6.67
CA HIS A 25 -3.19 -24.81 -5.99
C HIS A 25 -2.20 -23.70 -6.34
N PRO A 26 -2.56 -22.72 -7.18
CA PRO A 26 -2.03 -21.40 -6.97
C PRO A 26 -2.49 -21.02 -5.57
N PHE A 27 -1.60 -21.13 -4.58
CA PHE A 27 -1.73 -20.43 -3.31
C PHE A 27 -1.66 -18.94 -3.67
N ALA A 28 -2.80 -18.41 -4.11
CA ALA A 28 -2.93 -17.05 -4.56
C ALA A 28 -2.52 -16.19 -3.37
N LEU A 29 -1.44 -15.44 -3.56
CA LEU A 29 -0.95 -14.47 -2.59
C LEU A 29 -2.08 -13.48 -2.31
N PHE A 30 -2.84 -13.74 -1.25
CA PHE A 30 -3.53 -12.71 -0.49
C PHE A 30 -2.44 -11.74 -0.05
N LYS A 31 -2.21 -10.73 -0.89
CA LYS A 31 -1.48 -9.53 -0.50
C LYS A 31 -2.40 -8.75 0.43
N GLU A 32 -2.47 -9.19 1.68
CA GLU A 32 -2.69 -8.27 2.80
C GLU A 32 -1.61 -7.21 2.68
N SER A 33 -1.96 -6.11 2.03
CA SER A 33 -1.02 -5.06 1.69
C SER A 33 -0.81 -4.26 2.98
N PRO A 34 0.40 -4.20 3.53
CA PRO A 34 0.61 -3.48 4.78
C PRO A 34 0.22 -2.02 4.55
N VAL A 35 -0.73 -1.51 5.34
CA VAL A 35 -1.29 -0.15 5.23
C VAL A 35 -0.16 0.87 5.26
N ARG A 36 0.13 1.42 4.09
CA ARG A 36 1.25 2.31 3.83
C ARG A 36 0.83 3.33 2.78
N MET A 37 0.69 4.59 3.18
CA MET A 37 0.64 5.70 2.24
C MET A 37 1.92 5.72 1.40
N ASP A 38 1.80 5.63 0.08
CA ASP A 38 2.95 5.79 -0.82
C ASP A 38 3.31 7.27 -1.02
N LYS A 39 4.57 7.55 -1.40
CA LYS A 39 5.04 8.90 -1.73
C LYS A 39 4.20 9.57 -2.83
N GLN A 40 3.67 8.78 -3.77
CA GLN A 40 2.77 9.29 -4.80
C GLN A 40 1.40 9.69 -4.25
N GLU A 41 0.90 9.00 -3.22
CA GLU A 41 -0.38 9.32 -2.58
C GLU A 41 -0.24 10.59 -1.74
N ILE A 42 0.85 10.71 -0.97
CA ILE A 42 1.19 11.93 -0.21
C ILE A 42 1.24 13.16 -1.13
N ALA A 43 1.90 13.05 -2.29
CA ALA A 43 1.95 14.14 -3.27
C ALA A 43 0.56 14.50 -3.85
N LYS A 44 -0.31 13.51 -4.10
CA LYS A 44 -1.70 13.74 -4.53
C LYS A 44 -2.52 14.43 -3.45
N LEU A 45 -2.39 14.00 -2.18
CA LEU A 45 -3.07 14.61 -1.04
C LEU A 45 -2.62 16.07 -0.84
N GLN A 46 -1.32 16.32 -0.93
CA GLN A 46 -0.76 17.68 -0.88
C GLN A 46 -1.34 18.56 -2.00
N GLN A 47 -1.36 18.07 -3.24
CA GLN A 47 -1.94 18.82 -4.37
C GLN A 47 -3.45 19.08 -4.18
N PHE A 48 -4.19 18.09 -3.70
CA PHE A 48 -5.63 18.22 -3.40
C PHE A 48 -5.89 19.28 -2.32
N LEU A 49 -5.15 19.25 -1.21
CA LEU A 49 -5.27 20.24 -0.13
C LEU A 49 -4.94 21.65 -0.63
N ARG A 50 -3.86 21.83 -1.39
CA ARG A 50 -3.49 23.12 -1.98
C ARG A 50 -4.61 23.70 -2.86
N GLN A 51 -5.23 22.84 -3.69
CA GLN A 51 -6.37 23.24 -4.52
C GLN A 51 -7.64 23.53 -3.71
N LYS A 52 -7.89 22.79 -2.62
CA LYS A 52 -9.08 22.98 -1.78
C LYS A 52 -9.04 24.25 -0.93
N PHE A 53 -7.89 24.56 -0.36
CA PHE A 53 -7.69 25.75 0.47
C PHE A 53 -7.17 26.96 -0.32
N THR A 54 -6.93 26.81 -1.63
CA THR A 54 -6.30 27.82 -2.50
C THR A 54 -4.99 28.37 -1.89
N ASN A 55 -4.19 27.48 -1.30
CA ASN A 55 -2.99 27.85 -0.57
C ASN A 55 -1.83 26.88 -0.87
N ASP A 56 -0.81 27.38 -1.56
CA ASP A 56 0.36 26.60 -1.98
C ASP A 56 1.37 26.32 -0.85
N GLN A 57 1.26 26.96 0.31
CA GLN A 57 2.15 26.76 1.45
C GLN A 57 1.87 25.47 2.25
N ILE A 58 0.85 24.70 1.84
CA ILE A 58 0.52 23.42 2.48
C ILE A 58 1.59 22.37 2.16
N ASP A 59 2.10 21.74 3.21
CA ASP A 59 3.08 20.65 3.18
C ASP A 59 2.54 19.42 3.91
N VAL A 60 2.71 18.23 3.33
CA VAL A 60 2.20 16.97 3.90
C VAL A 60 3.38 16.05 4.20
N ARG A 61 3.63 15.84 5.49
CA ARG A 61 4.80 15.12 6.00
C ARG A 61 4.37 13.75 6.54
N ALA A 62 4.83 12.69 5.89
CA ALA A 62 4.62 11.33 6.37
C ALA A 62 5.58 10.99 7.51
N ARG A 63 5.07 10.37 8.58
CA ARG A 63 5.91 9.97 9.71
C ARG A 63 6.67 8.68 9.38
N PRO A 64 8.02 8.65 9.44
CA PRO A 64 8.81 7.49 9.01
C PRO A 64 8.63 6.23 9.88
N ARG A 65 7.89 6.33 11.00
CA ARG A 65 7.57 5.22 11.91
C ARG A 65 6.09 4.81 11.90
N LYS A 66 5.21 5.58 11.26
CA LYS A 66 3.75 5.40 11.25
C LYS A 66 3.25 5.62 9.83
N SER A 67 2.94 4.52 9.14
CA SER A 67 2.59 4.53 7.71
C SER A 67 1.09 4.68 7.43
N ASP A 68 0.31 4.78 8.51
CA ASP A 68 -1.13 5.04 8.62
C ASP A 68 -1.46 6.55 8.70
N SER A 69 -0.51 7.40 9.07
CA SER A 69 -0.77 8.81 9.40
C SER A 69 0.28 9.79 8.88
N CYS A 70 -0.19 10.89 8.31
CA CYS A 70 0.60 12.04 7.86
C CYS A 70 0.22 13.30 8.64
N GLU A 71 1.18 14.18 8.84
CA GLU A 71 1.00 15.49 9.47
C GLU A 71 0.89 16.55 8.35
N VAL A 72 -0.06 17.47 8.50
CA VAL A 72 -0.32 18.56 7.54
C VAL A 72 0.13 19.87 8.17
N TYR A 73 1.07 20.53 7.49
CA TYR A 73 1.64 21.81 7.88
C TYR A 73 1.28 22.90 6.86
N GLN A 74 1.30 24.15 7.29
CA GLN A 74 1.23 25.34 6.45
C GLN A 74 2.41 26.23 6.81
N GLY A 75 3.45 26.23 5.97
CA GLY A 75 4.75 26.78 6.36
C GLY A 75 5.31 26.03 7.58
N ASP A 76 5.38 26.73 8.72
CA ASP A 76 5.85 26.20 10.01
C ASP A 76 4.70 25.89 11.00
N GLU A 77 3.45 26.23 10.65
CA GLU A 77 2.26 25.96 11.48
C GLU A 77 1.72 24.55 11.24
N PHE A 78 1.25 23.89 12.30
CA PHE A 78 0.62 22.56 12.22
C PHE A 78 -0.91 22.70 12.18
N ILE A 79 -1.53 22.30 11.07
CA ILE A 79 -2.99 22.39 10.91
C ILE A 79 -3.69 21.10 11.38
N GLY A 80 -3.10 19.93 11.13
CA GLY A 80 -3.80 18.68 11.47
C GLY A 80 -3.15 17.39 11.02
N VAL A 81 -3.88 16.29 11.21
CA VAL A 81 -3.44 14.93 10.86
C VAL A 81 -4.34 14.35 9.77
N LEU A 82 -3.73 13.74 8.76
CA LEU A 82 -4.37 12.84 7.83
C LEU A 82 -4.17 11.39 8.28
N TYR A 83 -5.25 10.62 8.31
CA TYR A 83 -5.24 9.17 8.52
C TYR A 83 -5.63 8.48 7.21
N LEU A 84 -4.90 7.42 6.84
CA LEU A 84 -5.30 6.47 5.81
C LEU A 84 -6.14 5.39 6.49
N ASP A 85 -7.32 5.17 5.94
CA ASP A 85 -8.15 4.01 6.21
C ASP A 85 -8.17 3.12 4.95
N ASP A 86 -8.06 1.81 5.13
CA ASP A 86 -7.91 0.81 4.06
C ASP A 86 -8.77 -0.43 4.42
N GLU A 87 -10.01 -0.20 4.88
CA GLU A 87 -11.01 -1.24 5.11
C GLU A 87 -11.44 -1.87 3.78
N ASP A 88 -11.33 -3.21 3.69
CA ASP A 88 -11.77 -4.08 2.59
C ASP A 88 -11.40 -3.65 1.15
N GLY A 89 -10.37 -2.80 1.00
CA GLY A 89 -9.82 -2.34 -0.28
C GLY A 89 -10.32 -0.95 -0.73
N ASP A 90 -11.20 -0.30 0.03
CA ASP A 90 -11.68 1.06 -0.24
C ASP A 90 -10.87 2.10 0.53
N ARG A 91 -9.82 2.62 -0.12
CA ARG A 91 -8.92 3.63 0.46
C ARG A 91 -9.62 4.95 0.74
N SER A 92 -9.82 5.22 2.03
CA SER A 92 -10.42 6.45 2.55
C SER A 92 -9.40 7.30 3.29
N TYR A 93 -9.59 8.62 3.27
CA TYR A 93 -8.67 9.57 3.90
C TYR A 93 -9.43 10.46 4.88
N MET A 94 -9.12 10.33 6.17
CA MET A 94 -9.72 11.16 7.23
C MET A 94 -8.78 12.32 7.58
N PHE A 95 -9.22 13.55 7.39
CA PHE A 95 -8.53 14.74 7.85
C PHE A 95 -9.11 15.22 9.18
N GLN A 96 -8.27 15.29 10.22
CA GLN A 96 -8.62 15.85 11.52
C GLN A 96 -7.84 17.14 11.72
N MET A 97 -8.57 18.25 11.83
CA MET A 97 -8.07 19.58 12.18
C MET A 97 -8.62 19.93 13.56
N ALA A 98 -7.73 20.23 14.50
CA ALA A 98 -8.12 20.69 15.84
C ALA A 98 -7.95 22.21 15.85
N ILE A 99 -9.02 22.92 16.21
CA ILE A 99 -8.98 24.36 16.50
C ILE A 99 -8.99 24.48 18.02
N LEU A 100 -8.03 25.18 18.59
CA LEU A 100 -7.96 25.46 20.02
C LEU A 100 -8.43 26.88 20.32
N ASP A 101 -8.96 27.11 21.52
CA ASP A 101 -9.43 28.44 21.93
C ASP A 101 -8.31 29.51 21.83
N ILE A 102 -7.06 29.11 22.11
CA ILE A 102 -5.87 29.98 21.96
C ILE A 102 -5.60 30.43 20.52
N ASP A 103 -6.02 29.65 19.51
CA ASP A 103 -5.86 30.00 18.09
C ASP A 103 -6.95 31.00 17.65
N LEU A 104 -8.03 31.11 18.42
CA LEU A 104 -9.13 32.05 18.20
C LEU A 104 -8.89 33.38 18.92
N GLU A 105 -8.21 33.38 20.07
CA GLU A 105 -7.84 34.59 20.82
C GLU A 105 -6.90 35.54 20.03
N GLU A 106 -6.18 35.06 19.01
CA GLU A 106 -5.34 35.90 18.12
C GLU A 106 -6.16 36.71 17.09
N LEU A 107 -7.46 36.47 16.96
CA LEU A 107 -8.34 37.12 15.97
C LEU A 107 -9.22 38.26 16.52
N GLU A 108 -9.14 38.58 17.83
CA GLU A 108 -9.91 39.67 18.50
C GLU A 108 -9.21 41.04 18.53
#